data_AF-A0A9E5LFW3-F1
#
_entry.id   AF-A0A9E5LFW3-F1
#
_cell.length_a   1.000
_cell.length_b   1.000
_cell.length_c   1.000
_cell.angle_alpha   90.00
_cell.angle_beta   90.00
_cell.angle_gamma   90.00
#
_symmetry.space_group_name_H-M   'P 1'
#
loop_
_entity.id
_entity.type
_entity.pdbx_description
1 polymer ?
#
loop_
_entity_poly.entity_id
_entity_poly.type
_entity_poly.pdbx_seq_one_letter_code
_entity_poly.pdbx_strand_id
1 'polypeptide(L)'
;RISFFVNAGIRFVTEMCKMRAFVDLWDEILTERYGVTEPRHRRFRYGVQVNSLGLTEQQPENNVYRILIEMLAVTLSKKARARAVQLPAWNEALGLPRPWDQQWSMRMQQIMAFETDLLEYEDLFDGNPAVDAKVEALKEGARHELSNLEGMGGAIQSIEYMKSRLVDSNADRLNKIESNETIVVGVNKFTNGEESPLTTGDGGIMVVDPTVEADQIERLNAWRSDRDEDAVRSALAALRAAAQSGDNVMEPSIAAAKVGVTTGEWAAEMRRVFGEYRGPTGVSRGVSNKTEGLDDIRDAVDAVSDKLGRRLSFLMGKPGLDGHSNGAEQIAFRARDCGMDISYEGIRLTPDQIIEAARENAPHVIGLSILSGSHLPLVEEVLQKQRNAGLGHIPLIVGGIIPDEDAKRLLEMGVARVYTPKDFELNMIMSDIVTLADPEAIAAE
;
A
#
# COMPACT_ATOMS: atom_id res chain seq x y z
N ARG A 1 21.62 16.98 -6.70
CA ARG A 1 21.28 17.21 -5.27
C ARG A 1 20.43 16.01 -4.85
N ILE A 2 20.94 15.10 -4.02
CA ILE A 2 20.22 13.88 -3.60
C ILE A 2 19.64 14.08 -2.19
N SER A 3 18.41 13.63 -1.99
CA SER A 3 17.74 13.46 -0.70
C SER A 3 16.97 12.15 -0.69
N PHE A 4 16.69 11.64 0.50
CA PHE A 4 16.01 10.37 0.72
C PHE A 4 14.65 10.59 1.38
N PHE A 5 13.80 9.59 1.25
CA PHE A 5 12.58 9.48 2.01
C PHE A 5 12.52 8.09 2.61
N VAL A 6 12.31 8.01 3.92
CA VAL A 6 12.33 6.75 4.67
C VAL A 6 11.04 6.61 5.48
N ASN A 7 10.79 5.39 5.96
CA ASN A 7 9.74 5.09 6.93
C ASN A 7 10.41 4.64 8.25
N ALA A 8 9.73 4.82 9.39
CA ALA A 8 10.14 4.31 10.69
C ALA A 8 8.95 3.74 11.46
N GLY A 9 9.04 2.47 11.88
CA GLY A 9 8.00 1.79 12.66
C GLY A 9 8.23 1.77 14.18
N ILE A 10 7.32 1.13 14.89
CA ILE A 10 7.25 1.13 16.36
C ILE A 10 8.50 0.56 17.09
N ARG A 11 9.38 -0.16 16.40
CA ARG A 11 10.61 -0.75 16.99
C ARG A 11 11.71 0.31 17.18
N PHE A 12 11.49 1.22 18.11
CA PHE A 12 12.33 2.39 18.41
C PHE A 12 13.84 2.18 18.24
N VAL A 13 14.46 1.25 18.99
CA VAL A 13 15.91 1.02 18.94
C VAL A 13 16.37 0.56 17.55
N THR A 14 15.61 -0.33 16.93
CA THR A 14 15.96 -0.86 15.60
C THR A 14 15.90 0.26 14.55
N GLU A 15 14.88 1.09 14.61
CA GLU A 15 14.69 2.20 13.66
C GLU A 15 15.73 3.31 13.83
N MET A 16 16.06 3.66 15.07
CA MET A 16 17.13 4.60 15.37
C MET A 16 18.48 4.08 14.86
N CYS A 17 18.80 2.81 15.11
CA CYS A 17 20.01 2.19 14.57
C CYS A 17 19.98 2.11 13.03
N LYS A 18 18.82 1.90 12.40
CA LYS A 18 18.65 1.90 10.94
C LYS A 18 19.03 3.26 10.34
N MET A 19 18.59 4.36 10.96
CA MET A 19 18.96 5.70 10.49
C MET A 19 20.46 5.97 10.61
N ARG A 20 21.10 5.54 11.71
CA ARG A 20 22.56 5.63 11.87
C ARG A 20 23.29 4.80 10.81
N ALA A 21 22.83 3.57 10.55
CA ALA A 21 23.37 2.70 9.51
C ALA A 21 23.25 3.33 8.10
N PHE A 22 22.13 3.98 7.78
CA PHE A 22 21.96 4.68 6.50
C PHE A 22 22.94 5.84 6.32
N VAL A 23 23.16 6.65 7.36
CA VAL A 23 24.14 7.74 7.33
C VAL A 23 25.54 7.20 7.03
N ASP A 24 25.95 6.15 7.75
CA ASP A 24 27.29 5.57 7.64
C ASP A 24 27.48 4.89 6.27
N LEU A 25 26.52 4.08 5.82
CA LEU A 25 26.59 3.41 4.51
C LEU A 25 26.60 4.41 3.35
N TRP A 26 25.82 5.49 3.43
CA TRP A 26 25.80 6.47 2.36
C TRP A 26 27.14 7.23 2.24
N ASP A 27 27.77 7.56 3.38
CA ASP A 27 29.10 8.17 3.38
C ASP A 27 30.15 7.19 2.83
N GLU A 28 30.11 5.93 3.25
CA GLU A 28 30.97 4.83 2.76
C GLU A 28 30.84 4.64 1.25
N ILE A 29 29.62 4.42 0.75
CA ILE A 29 29.35 4.19 -0.68
C ILE A 29 29.85 5.37 -1.53
N LEU A 30 29.56 6.61 -1.12
CA LEU A 30 30.00 7.78 -1.88
C LEU A 30 31.52 7.97 -1.86
N THR A 31 32.17 7.61 -0.76
CA THR A 31 33.62 7.71 -0.63
C THR A 31 34.31 6.63 -1.45
N GLU A 32 33.95 5.36 -1.23
CA GLU A 32 34.67 4.20 -1.73
C GLU A 32 34.33 3.87 -3.18
N ARG A 33 33.03 3.87 -3.52
CA ARG A 33 32.58 3.49 -4.87
C ARG A 33 32.65 4.66 -5.85
N TYR A 34 32.30 5.86 -5.39
CA TYR A 34 32.13 7.03 -6.26
C TYR A 34 33.22 8.09 -6.11
N GLY A 35 34.15 7.94 -5.16
CA GLY A 35 35.27 8.87 -4.98
C GLY A 35 34.87 10.30 -4.61
N VAL A 36 33.71 10.49 -3.98
CA VAL A 36 33.24 11.81 -3.55
C VAL A 36 34.05 12.28 -2.35
N THR A 37 34.93 13.26 -2.54
CA THR A 37 35.86 13.72 -1.49
C THR A 37 35.26 14.79 -0.59
N GLU A 38 34.29 15.55 -1.08
CA GLU A 38 33.75 16.72 -0.41
C GLU A 38 32.59 16.32 0.56
N PRO A 39 32.75 16.45 1.89
CA PRO A 39 31.81 15.91 2.87
C PRO A 39 30.38 16.45 2.74
N ARG A 40 30.18 17.70 2.29
CA ARG A 40 28.82 18.23 2.07
C ARG A 40 28.03 17.43 1.03
N HIS A 41 28.71 16.79 0.07
CA HIS A 41 28.08 15.97 -0.97
C HIS A 41 27.79 14.55 -0.51
N ARG A 42 28.34 14.13 0.64
CA ARG A 42 28.10 12.83 1.25
C ARG A 42 27.09 12.80 2.38
N ARG A 43 26.49 13.95 2.70
CA ARG A 43 25.46 14.03 3.75
C ARG A 43 24.21 13.26 3.34
N PHE A 44 23.86 12.24 4.11
CA PHE A 44 22.56 11.59 4.03
C PHE A 44 21.48 12.54 4.57
N ARG A 45 20.66 13.09 3.66
CA ARG A 45 19.59 14.03 4.00
C ARG A 45 18.27 13.37 3.68
N TYR A 46 17.41 13.22 4.67
CA TYR A 46 16.15 12.52 4.48
C TYR A 46 14.97 13.24 5.14
N GLY A 47 13.82 13.12 4.49
CA GLY A 47 12.53 13.27 5.13
C GLY A 47 12.01 11.90 5.56
N VAL A 48 11.09 11.87 6.53
CA VAL A 48 10.48 10.63 7.01
C VAL A 48 9.00 10.83 7.24
N GLN A 49 8.22 9.82 6.89
CA GLN A 49 6.88 9.61 7.45
C GLN A 49 6.95 8.44 8.41
N VAL A 50 6.46 8.61 9.63
CA VAL A 50 6.35 7.49 10.58
C VAL A 50 5.26 6.52 10.14
N ASN A 51 5.36 5.27 10.55
CA ASN A 51 4.68 4.16 9.90
C ASN A 51 3.16 4.14 10.15
N SER A 52 2.37 4.59 9.18
CA SER A 52 0.91 4.50 9.23
C SER A 52 0.37 3.06 9.22
N LEU A 53 1.09 2.10 8.62
CA LEU A 53 0.68 0.69 8.56
C LEU A 53 0.59 0.03 9.95
N GLY A 54 1.28 0.58 10.96
CA GLY A 54 1.23 0.09 12.34
C GLY A 54 0.07 0.64 13.16
N LEU A 55 -0.70 1.59 12.62
CA LEU A 55 -1.81 2.23 13.31
C LEU A 55 -3.06 1.35 13.21
N THR A 56 -3.90 1.40 14.25
CA THR A 56 -5.05 0.51 14.39
C THR A 56 -6.36 1.30 14.38
N GLU A 57 -7.39 0.73 13.76
CA GLU A 57 -8.77 1.21 13.86
C GLU A 57 -9.32 0.95 15.27
N GLN A 58 -9.03 -0.21 15.85
CA GLN A 58 -9.40 -0.57 17.20
C GLN A 58 -8.59 0.25 18.21
N GLN A 59 -9.27 0.82 19.21
CA GLN A 59 -8.67 1.67 20.25
C GLN A 59 -7.68 2.70 19.67
N PRO A 60 -8.14 3.60 18.77
CA PRO A 60 -7.27 4.44 17.94
C PRO A 60 -6.50 5.50 18.74
N GLU A 61 -6.86 5.76 20.00
CA GLU A 61 -6.10 6.58 20.95
C GLU A 61 -4.67 6.07 21.14
N ASN A 62 -4.49 4.74 21.06
CA ASN A 62 -3.19 4.11 21.17
C ASN A 62 -2.22 4.58 20.05
N ASN A 63 -2.77 5.03 18.92
CA ASN A 63 -1.97 5.55 17.81
C ASN A 63 -1.19 6.80 18.19
N VAL A 64 -1.69 7.63 19.12
CA VAL A 64 -0.96 8.82 19.60
C VAL A 64 0.39 8.42 20.21
N TYR A 65 0.40 7.38 21.04
CA TYR A 65 1.63 6.88 21.66
C TYR A 65 2.56 6.22 20.65
N ARG A 66 2.00 5.45 19.70
CA ARG A 66 2.78 4.82 18.62
C ARG A 66 3.51 5.87 17.79
N ILE A 67 2.79 6.88 17.31
CA ILE A 67 3.32 7.97 16.48
C ILE A 67 4.44 8.72 17.23
N LEU A 68 4.26 9.00 18.53
CA LEU A 68 5.30 9.66 19.34
C LEU A 68 6.58 8.82 19.43
N ILE A 69 6.46 7.52 19.68
CA ILE A 69 7.61 6.60 19.79
C ILE A 69 8.33 6.46 18.44
N GLU A 70 7.57 6.40 17.35
CA GLU A 70 8.12 6.34 16.00
C GLU A 70 8.84 7.65 15.62
N MET A 71 8.27 8.80 16.01
CA MET A 71 8.91 10.10 15.82
C MET A 71 10.24 10.19 16.60
N LEU A 72 10.27 9.68 17.83
CA LEU A 72 11.48 9.65 18.64
C LEU A 72 12.61 8.86 17.95
N ALA A 73 12.29 7.75 17.28
CA ALA A 73 13.29 6.91 16.62
C ALA A 73 14.11 7.65 15.55
N VAL A 74 13.53 8.67 14.91
CA VAL A 74 14.14 9.42 13.80
C VAL A 74 14.58 10.83 14.19
N THR A 75 14.23 11.29 15.39
CA THR A 75 14.59 12.63 15.87
C THR A 75 15.67 12.61 16.95
N LEU A 76 15.78 11.53 17.73
CA LEU A 76 16.60 11.55 18.94
C LEU A 76 18.11 11.45 18.69
N SER A 77 18.56 10.61 17.76
CA SER A 77 19.99 10.52 17.39
C SER A 77 20.41 11.74 16.57
N LYS A 78 21.20 12.64 17.14
CA LYS A 78 21.71 13.86 16.49
C LYS A 78 22.50 13.56 15.20
N LYS A 79 23.33 12.50 15.20
CA LYS A 79 24.11 12.02 14.05
C LYS A 79 23.23 11.67 12.86
N ALA A 80 22.06 11.11 13.12
CA ALA A 80 21.15 10.58 12.10
C ALA A 80 19.76 11.24 12.10
N ARG A 81 19.62 12.44 12.67
CA ARG A 81 18.35 13.13 12.83
C ARG A 81 17.70 13.48 11.48
N ALA A 82 16.40 13.21 11.37
CA ALA A 82 15.59 13.57 10.21
C ALA A 82 15.63 15.08 9.90
N ARG A 83 15.54 15.44 8.62
CA ARG A 83 15.50 16.85 8.17
C ARG A 83 14.08 17.39 8.02
N ALA A 84 13.14 16.49 7.78
CA ALA A 84 11.71 16.77 7.75
C ALA A 84 10.98 15.55 8.31
N VAL A 85 9.99 15.78 9.17
CA VAL A 85 9.18 14.72 9.76
C VAL A 85 7.73 15.00 9.38
N GLN A 86 7.08 14.00 8.80
CA GLN A 86 5.65 13.95 8.56
C GLN A 86 5.04 12.95 9.53
N LEU A 87 4.03 13.38 10.28
CA LEU A 87 3.28 12.51 11.17
C LEU A 87 1.89 12.26 10.58
N PRO A 88 1.41 11.00 10.57
CA PRO A 88 0.01 10.70 10.31
C PRO A 88 -0.86 11.24 11.45
N ALA A 89 -2.16 11.25 11.25
CA ALA A 89 -3.11 11.51 12.34
C ALA A 89 -3.39 10.24 13.15
N TRP A 90 -3.92 10.38 14.36
CA TRP A 90 -4.27 9.24 15.20
C TRP A 90 -5.40 8.37 14.59
N ASN A 91 -6.23 8.95 13.72
CA ASN A 91 -7.34 8.29 13.01
C ASN A 91 -7.00 7.87 11.56
N GLU A 92 -5.74 7.88 11.15
CA GLU A 92 -5.32 7.52 9.78
C GLU A 92 -5.83 6.14 9.33
N ALA A 93 -5.94 5.18 10.25
CA ALA A 93 -6.46 3.84 9.97
C ALA A 93 -7.97 3.81 9.70
N LEU A 94 -8.71 4.85 10.11
CA LEU A 94 -10.16 4.97 9.90
C LEU A 94 -10.49 5.64 8.55
N GLY A 95 -9.66 6.59 8.13
CA GLY A 95 -9.90 7.36 6.91
C GLY A 95 -9.13 8.68 6.90
N LEU A 96 -9.54 9.59 6.01
CA LEU A 96 -8.88 10.89 5.87
C LEU A 96 -9.04 11.74 7.14
N PRO A 97 -7.94 12.33 7.66
CA PRO A 97 -7.96 13.08 8.91
C PRO A 97 -8.56 14.47 8.74
N ARG A 98 -9.31 14.91 9.75
CA ARG A 98 -9.88 16.25 9.79
C ARG A 98 -8.81 17.27 10.20
N PRO A 99 -9.03 18.58 9.95
CA PRO A 99 -8.12 19.62 10.43
C PRO A 99 -7.83 19.55 11.94
N TRP A 100 -8.81 19.15 12.75
CA TRP A 100 -8.62 18.94 14.19
C TRP A 100 -7.65 17.80 14.49
N ASP A 101 -7.76 16.67 13.79
CA ASP A 101 -6.86 15.51 13.99
C ASP A 101 -5.42 15.86 13.56
N GLN A 102 -5.27 16.59 12.44
CA GLN A 102 -3.98 17.08 11.95
C GLN A 102 -3.30 18.05 12.94
N GLN A 103 -4.10 18.84 13.67
CA GLN A 103 -3.58 19.75 14.68
C GLN A 103 -2.81 19.00 15.77
N TRP A 104 -3.28 17.82 16.20
CA TRP A 104 -2.59 17.02 17.22
C TRP A 104 -1.23 16.53 16.77
N SER A 105 -1.11 16.06 15.53
CA SER A 105 0.17 15.67 14.93
C SER A 105 1.15 16.85 14.84
N MET A 106 0.65 18.06 14.56
CA MET A 106 1.48 19.28 14.60
C MET A 106 1.88 19.63 16.05
N ARG A 107 0.98 19.54 17.02
CA ARG A 107 1.28 19.84 18.43
C ARG A 107 2.32 18.88 19.00
N MET A 108 2.26 17.61 18.65
CA MET A 108 3.29 16.63 19.03
C MET A 108 4.68 17.08 18.60
N GLN A 109 4.84 17.57 17.36
CA GLN A 109 6.12 18.08 16.89
C GLN A 109 6.56 19.36 17.61
N GLN A 110 5.62 20.25 17.94
CA GLN A 110 5.92 21.50 18.63
C GLN A 110 6.34 21.27 20.08
N ILE A 111 5.63 20.41 20.82
CA ILE A 111 6.00 20.01 22.18
C ILE A 111 7.41 19.44 22.18
N MET A 112 7.67 18.49 21.28
CA MET A 112 9.01 17.89 21.12
C MET A 112 10.10 18.92 20.83
N ALA A 113 9.83 19.92 19.99
CA ALA A 113 10.82 20.92 19.59
C ALA A 113 11.04 22.06 20.60
N PHE A 114 10.01 22.44 21.35
CA PHE A 114 10.00 23.68 22.15
C PHE A 114 9.84 23.48 23.66
N GLU A 115 9.36 22.31 24.11
CA GLU A 115 9.14 22.02 25.53
C GLU A 115 10.15 21.01 26.11
N THR A 116 11.02 20.44 25.27
CA THR A 116 12.04 19.47 25.68
C THR A 116 13.45 20.00 25.44
N ASP A 117 14.43 19.43 26.14
CA ASP A 117 15.86 19.70 26.02
C ASP A 117 16.56 18.84 24.94
N LEU A 118 15.81 18.09 24.12
CA LEU A 118 16.35 17.13 23.14
C LEU A 118 17.23 17.75 22.06
N LEU A 119 17.11 19.07 21.85
CA LEU A 119 17.94 19.83 20.92
C LEU A 119 19.19 20.44 21.57
N GLU A 120 19.30 20.38 22.90
CA GLU A 120 20.37 21.02 23.68
C GLU A 120 21.59 20.11 23.87
N TYR A 121 21.42 18.79 23.73
CA TYR A 121 22.48 17.80 23.94
C TYR A 121 23.11 17.27 22.65
N GLU A 122 24.31 16.69 22.78
CA GLU A 122 24.96 15.89 21.74
C GLU A 122 24.24 14.55 21.53
N ASP A 123 24.74 13.71 20.60
CA ASP A 123 24.10 12.42 20.34
C ASP A 123 24.22 11.46 21.54
N LEU A 124 23.09 11.17 22.19
CA LEU A 124 23.00 10.31 23.36
C LEU A 124 23.33 8.84 23.07
N PHE A 125 23.40 8.44 21.80
CA PHE A 125 23.64 7.05 21.39
C PHE A 125 25.09 6.76 21.02
N ASP A 126 25.96 7.75 21.02
CA ASP A 126 27.38 7.56 20.71
C ASP A 126 28.09 6.77 21.83
N GLY A 127 28.90 5.79 21.43
CA GLY A 127 29.64 4.93 22.35
C GLY A 127 28.80 3.90 23.12
N ASN A 128 27.53 3.72 22.74
CA ASN A 128 26.69 2.69 23.32
C ASN A 128 26.93 1.33 22.62
N PRO A 129 27.45 0.30 23.30
CA PRO A 129 27.85 -0.95 22.66
C PRO A 129 26.68 -1.72 22.04
N ALA A 130 25.46 -1.59 22.58
CA ALA A 130 24.29 -2.24 22.01
C ALA A 130 23.82 -1.53 20.72
N VAL A 131 23.93 -0.20 20.68
CA VAL A 131 23.65 0.59 19.47
C VAL A 131 24.67 0.26 18.40
N ASP A 132 25.96 0.32 18.71
CA ASP A 132 27.04 0.08 17.76
C ASP A 132 26.95 -1.33 17.14
N ALA A 133 26.73 -2.36 17.97
CA ALA A 133 26.53 -3.72 17.49
C ALA A 133 25.29 -3.85 16.58
N LYS A 134 24.19 -3.18 16.94
CA LYS A 134 22.96 -3.22 16.14
C LYS A 134 23.11 -2.47 14.81
N VAL A 135 23.83 -1.34 14.80
CA VAL A 135 24.14 -0.57 13.59
C VAL A 135 24.99 -1.43 12.65
N GLU A 136 26.07 -2.04 13.13
CA GLU A 136 26.92 -2.88 12.28
C GLU A 136 26.19 -4.12 11.75
N ALA A 137 25.35 -4.78 12.55
CA ALA A 137 24.53 -5.89 12.07
C ALA A 137 23.56 -5.47 10.94
N LEU A 138 22.97 -4.26 11.03
CA LEU A 138 22.12 -3.73 9.96
C LEU A 138 22.94 -3.39 8.71
N LYS A 139 24.16 -2.85 8.87
CA LYS A 139 25.06 -2.56 7.76
C LYS A 139 25.53 -3.81 7.05
N GLU A 140 25.89 -4.85 7.78
CA GLU A 140 26.26 -6.15 7.22
C GLU A 140 25.12 -6.74 6.38
N GLY A 141 23.90 -6.79 6.92
CA GLY A 141 22.72 -7.25 6.18
C GLY A 141 22.45 -6.42 4.92
N ALA A 142 22.58 -5.09 5.00
CA ALA A 142 22.41 -4.21 3.85
C ALA A 142 23.49 -4.43 2.78
N ARG A 143 24.76 -4.60 3.16
CA ARG A 143 25.85 -4.90 2.21
C ARG A 143 25.67 -6.25 1.55
N HIS A 144 25.25 -7.26 2.31
CA HIS A 144 24.96 -8.58 1.76
C HIS A 144 23.85 -8.51 0.70
N GLU A 145 22.76 -7.80 1.00
CA GLU A 145 21.66 -7.62 0.05
C GLU A 145 22.10 -6.84 -1.20
N LEU A 146 22.88 -5.76 -1.04
CA LEU A 146 23.42 -5.01 -2.19
C LEU A 146 24.29 -5.91 -3.09
N SER A 147 25.13 -6.77 -2.51
CA SER A 147 25.96 -7.73 -3.25
C SER A 147 25.10 -8.75 -4.01
N ASN A 148 24.03 -9.26 -3.38
CA ASN A 148 23.08 -10.16 -4.04
C ASN A 148 22.42 -9.48 -5.24
N LEU A 149 21.95 -8.24 -5.08
CA LEU A 149 21.34 -7.47 -6.17
C LEU A 149 22.35 -7.19 -7.30
N GLU A 150 23.61 -6.93 -6.99
CA GLU A 150 24.67 -6.78 -8.01
C GLU A 150 24.90 -8.07 -8.78
N GLY A 151 24.91 -9.23 -8.09
CA GLY A 151 25.00 -10.55 -8.72
C GLY A 151 23.83 -10.87 -9.66
N MET A 152 22.68 -10.21 -9.48
CA MET A 152 21.49 -10.33 -10.32
C MET A 152 21.43 -9.31 -11.47
N GLY A 153 22.46 -8.49 -11.66
CA GLY A 153 22.50 -7.45 -12.70
C GLY A 153 21.99 -6.07 -12.26
N GLY A 154 21.86 -5.86 -10.95
CA GLY A 154 21.48 -4.59 -10.34
C GLY A 154 19.99 -4.45 -10.05
N ALA A 155 19.63 -3.40 -9.31
CA ALA A 155 18.29 -3.22 -8.74
C ALA A 155 17.13 -3.25 -9.77
N ILE A 156 17.35 -2.77 -11.00
CA ILE A 156 16.31 -2.76 -12.04
C ILE A 156 15.96 -4.19 -12.48
N GLN A 157 16.95 -5.07 -12.64
CA GLN A 157 16.73 -6.47 -13.01
C GLN A 157 16.14 -7.29 -11.85
N SER A 158 16.38 -6.85 -10.62
CA SER A 158 15.94 -7.54 -9.40
C SER A 158 14.58 -7.07 -8.85
N ILE A 159 13.80 -6.28 -9.59
CA ILE A 159 12.52 -5.71 -9.10
C ILE A 159 11.56 -6.82 -8.64
N GLU A 160 11.44 -7.91 -9.40
CA GLU A 160 10.57 -9.04 -9.06
C GLU A 160 10.99 -9.72 -7.76
N TYR A 161 12.29 -9.98 -7.60
CA TYR A 161 12.85 -10.53 -6.38
C TYR A 161 12.64 -9.61 -5.17
N MET A 162 12.96 -8.32 -5.30
CA MET A 162 12.75 -7.37 -4.20
C MET A 162 11.27 -7.32 -3.80
N LYS A 163 10.36 -7.34 -4.77
CA LYS A 163 8.93 -7.34 -4.50
C LYS A 163 8.48 -8.62 -3.80
N SER A 164 8.93 -9.80 -4.24
CA SER A 164 8.57 -11.07 -3.57
C SER A 164 9.09 -11.12 -2.13
N ARG A 165 10.33 -10.69 -1.88
CA ARG A 165 10.91 -10.63 -0.53
C ARG A 165 10.12 -9.71 0.42
N LEU A 166 9.60 -8.59 -0.09
CA LEU A 166 8.74 -7.68 0.68
C LEU A 166 7.39 -8.30 1.00
N VAL A 167 6.77 -9.01 0.03
CA VAL A 167 5.51 -9.74 0.25
C VAL A 167 5.69 -10.83 1.28
N ASP A 168 6.74 -11.65 1.15
CA ASP A 168 7.09 -12.71 2.10
C ASP A 168 7.30 -12.14 3.51
N SER A 169 8.07 -11.05 3.64
CA SER A 169 8.33 -10.42 4.93
C SER A 169 7.06 -9.88 5.60
N ASN A 170 6.10 -9.38 4.82
CA ASN A 170 4.84 -8.91 5.36
C ASN A 170 3.91 -10.08 5.73
N ALA A 171 3.90 -11.16 4.95
CA ALA A 171 3.15 -12.38 5.27
C ALA A 171 3.65 -13.00 6.58
N ASP A 172 4.97 -13.13 6.74
CA ASP A 172 5.55 -13.62 7.98
C ASP A 172 5.20 -12.70 9.18
N ARG A 173 5.12 -11.38 8.97
CA ARG A 173 4.67 -10.45 10.02
C ARG A 173 3.21 -10.69 10.42
N LEU A 174 2.31 -10.85 9.45
CA LEU A 174 0.90 -11.10 9.73
C LEU A 174 0.66 -12.44 10.41
N ASN A 175 1.34 -13.50 9.96
CA ASN A 175 1.31 -14.82 10.61
C ASN A 175 1.64 -14.71 12.11
N LYS A 176 2.66 -13.91 12.46
CA LYS A 176 3.05 -13.66 13.85
C LYS A 176 2.03 -12.86 14.65
N ILE A 177 1.26 -11.99 14.00
CA ILE A 177 0.20 -11.23 14.67
C ILE A 177 -1.00 -12.16 14.92
N GLU A 178 -1.40 -12.96 13.93
CA GLU A 178 -2.48 -13.95 14.06
C GLU A 178 -2.17 -14.99 15.14
N SER A 179 -0.93 -15.48 15.20
CA SER A 179 -0.49 -16.46 16.21
C SER A 179 -0.21 -15.85 17.59
N ASN A 180 -0.41 -14.54 17.79
CA ASN A 180 -0.08 -13.80 19.00
C ASN A 180 1.42 -13.80 19.39
N GLU A 181 2.33 -14.18 18.50
CA GLU A 181 3.79 -14.02 18.69
C GLU A 181 4.17 -12.53 18.71
N THR A 182 3.56 -11.74 17.82
CA THR A 182 3.66 -10.27 17.79
C THR A 182 2.38 -9.67 18.35
N ILE A 183 2.50 -9.02 19.51
CA ILE A 183 1.36 -8.37 20.16
C ILE A 183 1.06 -7.01 19.54
N VAL A 184 -0.21 -6.80 19.21
CA VAL A 184 -0.79 -5.52 18.81
C VAL A 184 -1.88 -5.16 19.82
N VAL A 185 -1.56 -4.23 20.72
CA VAL A 185 -2.46 -3.77 21.80
C VAL A 185 -3.75 -3.22 21.22
N GLY A 186 -4.89 -3.70 21.73
CA GLY A 186 -6.23 -3.33 21.28
C GLY A 186 -6.74 -4.13 20.07
N VAL A 187 -5.91 -4.99 19.46
CA VAL A 187 -6.28 -5.82 18.30
C VAL A 187 -6.28 -7.30 18.67
N ASN A 188 -5.11 -7.88 18.98
CA ASN A 188 -5.00 -9.30 19.32
C ASN A 188 -4.79 -9.57 20.82
N LYS A 189 -4.47 -8.52 21.59
CA LYS A 189 -4.32 -8.58 23.05
C LYS A 189 -4.75 -7.27 23.69
N PHE A 190 -5.30 -7.37 24.90
CA PHE A 190 -5.90 -6.22 25.62
C PHE A 190 -7.05 -5.59 24.81
N THR A 191 -7.95 -6.43 24.31
CA THR A 191 -9.06 -6.03 23.42
C THR A 191 -10.23 -5.40 24.18
N ASN A 192 -10.44 -5.77 25.44
CA ASN A 192 -11.47 -5.20 26.29
C ASN A 192 -11.16 -3.73 26.65
N GLY A 193 -12.19 -2.88 26.71
CA GLY A 193 -12.07 -1.46 27.08
C GLY A 193 -13.42 -0.75 27.04
N GLU A 194 -13.43 0.53 27.46
CA GLU A 194 -14.58 1.43 27.33
C GLU A 194 -14.72 1.89 25.87
N GLU A 195 -15.94 2.23 25.46
CA GLU A 195 -16.18 2.80 24.13
C GLU A 195 -15.47 4.14 23.98
N SER A 196 -14.82 4.32 22.83
CA SER A 196 -14.12 5.56 22.53
C SER A 196 -15.11 6.69 22.21
N PRO A 197 -15.02 7.86 22.88
CA PRO A 197 -15.79 9.04 22.49
C PRO A 197 -15.34 9.59 21.13
N LEU A 198 -14.18 9.17 20.62
CA LEU A 198 -13.63 9.62 19.34
C LEU A 198 -14.20 8.83 18.15
N THR A 199 -14.73 7.63 18.38
CA THR A 199 -15.33 6.77 17.34
C THR A 199 -16.86 6.77 17.34
N THR A 200 -17.50 7.30 18.39
CA THR A 200 -18.95 7.21 18.62
C THR A 200 -19.76 8.45 18.19
N GLY A 201 -19.12 9.47 17.63
CA GLY A 201 -19.78 10.68 17.13
C GLY A 201 -19.89 10.75 15.60
N ASP A 202 -20.89 11.50 15.09
CA ASP A 202 -20.99 11.84 13.66
C ASP A 202 -19.71 12.53 13.18
N GLY A 203 -19.13 12.03 12.09
CA GLY A 203 -18.01 12.70 11.40
C GLY A 203 -16.60 12.35 11.90
N GLY A 204 -16.32 11.08 12.17
CA GLY A 204 -14.96 10.59 12.50
C GLY A 204 -13.96 10.63 11.34
N ILE A 205 -14.44 10.73 10.09
CA ILE A 205 -13.64 10.72 8.86
C ILE A 205 -14.14 11.78 7.86
N MET A 206 -13.26 12.25 6.99
CA MET A 206 -13.63 13.15 5.89
C MET A 206 -14.12 12.36 4.67
N VAL A 207 -15.33 12.68 4.18
CA VAL A 207 -15.91 12.13 2.95
C VAL A 207 -15.84 13.18 1.84
N VAL A 208 -15.47 12.77 0.63
CA VAL A 208 -15.39 13.66 -0.53
C VAL A 208 -16.80 13.90 -1.09
N ASP A 209 -17.15 15.16 -1.33
CA ASP A 209 -18.42 15.53 -1.95
C ASP A 209 -18.44 15.12 -3.44
N PRO A 210 -19.45 14.35 -3.90
CA PRO A 210 -19.58 13.95 -5.31
C PRO A 210 -19.59 15.13 -6.31
N THR A 211 -19.98 16.32 -5.88
CA THR A 211 -19.99 17.52 -6.74
C THR A 211 -18.59 17.96 -7.18
N VAL A 212 -17.54 17.57 -6.46
CA VAL A 212 -16.14 17.92 -6.78
C VAL A 212 -15.73 17.37 -8.15
N GLU A 213 -16.16 16.16 -8.49
CA GLU A 213 -15.86 15.57 -9.79
C GLU A 213 -16.57 16.34 -10.91
N ALA A 214 -17.86 16.64 -10.72
CA ALA A 214 -18.66 17.38 -11.69
C ALA A 214 -18.08 18.79 -11.95
N ASP A 215 -17.71 19.53 -10.89
CA ASP A 215 -17.03 20.83 -11.00
C ASP A 215 -15.71 20.70 -11.77
N GLN A 216 -14.91 19.68 -11.46
CA GLN A 216 -13.63 19.49 -12.12
C GLN A 216 -13.78 19.13 -13.61
N ILE A 217 -14.81 18.37 -13.98
CA ILE A 217 -15.15 18.07 -15.38
C ILE A 217 -15.58 19.35 -16.11
N GLU A 218 -16.45 20.16 -15.51
CA GLU A 218 -16.90 21.42 -16.09
C GLU A 218 -15.71 22.37 -16.34
N ARG A 219 -14.86 22.55 -15.33
CA ARG A 219 -13.63 23.36 -15.44
C ARG A 219 -12.66 22.84 -16.47
N LEU A 220 -12.53 21.52 -16.60
CA LEU A 220 -11.68 20.89 -17.63
C LEU A 220 -12.23 21.14 -19.04
N ASN A 221 -13.55 21.06 -19.22
CA ASN A 221 -14.19 21.32 -20.50
C ASN A 221 -14.07 22.79 -20.91
N ALA A 222 -14.29 23.72 -19.98
CA ALA A 222 -14.06 25.15 -20.19
C ALA A 222 -12.58 25.45 -20.50
N TRP A 223 -11.65 24.82 -19.76
CA TRP A 223 -10.22 24.96 -20.03
C TRP A 223 -9.83 24.50 -21.44
N ARG A 224 -10.45 23.41 -21.93
CA ARG A 224 -10.24 22.89 -23.28
C ARG A 224 -10.89 23.75 -24.36
N SER A 225 -12.02 24.41 -24.09
CA SER A 225 -12.68 25.28 -25.08
C SER A 225 -11.93 26.58 -25.31
N ASP A 226 -11.25 27.09 -24.29
CA ASP A 226 -10.68 28.44 -24.31
C ASP A 226 -9.21 28.48 -24.77
N ARG A 227 -8.54 27.33 -24.79
CA ARG A 227 -7.11 27.23 -25.16
C ARG A 227 -6.90 27.21 -26.68
N ASP A 228 -5.70 27.58 -27.11
CA ASP A 228 -5.26 27.47 -28.51
C ASP A 228 -4.95 26.01 -28.86
N GLU A 229 -5.88 25.38 -29.59
CA GLU A 229 -5.79 23.96 -29.94
C GLU A 229 -4.65 23.65 -30.94
N ASP A 230 -4.25 24.60 -31.79
CA ASP A 230 -3.12 24.41 -32.72
C ASP A 230 -1.79 24.48 -31.98
N ALA A 231 -1.67 25.39 -31.00
CA ALA A 231 -0.52 25.44 -30.11
C ALA A 231 -0.40 24.16 -29.27
N VAL A 232 -1.51 23.66 -28.72
CA VAL A 232 -1.57 22.39 -27.99
C VAL A 232 -1.12 21.22 -28.84
N ARG A 233 -1.66 21.07 -30.05
CA ARG A 233 -1.28 20.00 -30.99
C ARG A 233 0.20 20.03 -31.33
N SER A 234 0.74 21.22 -31.57
CA SER A 234 2.17 21.42 -31.86
C SER A 234 3.05 21.04 -30.67
N ALA A 235 2.66 21.43 -29.45
CA ALA A 235 3.40 21.10 -28.24
C ALA A 235 3.37 19.59 -27.93
N LEU A 236 2.23 18.92 -28.10
CA LEU A 236 2.11 17.47 -27.94
C LEU A 236 2.96 16.71 -28.97
N ALA A 237 3.00 17.18 -30.22
CA ALA A 237 3.85 16.60 -31.25
C ALA A 237 5.35 16.74 -30.91
N ALA A 238 5.78 17.91 -30.43
CA ALA A 238 7.16 18.14 -30.00
C ALA A 238 7.53 17.26 -28.79
N LEU A 239 6.62 17.13 -27.82
CA LEU A 239 6.79 16.24 -26.67
C LEU A 239 6.96 14.78 -27.11
N ARG A 240 6.11 14.30 -28.02
CA ARG A 240 6.21 12.94 -28.57
C ARG A 240 7.55 12.72 -29.29
N ALA A 241 7.97 13.69 -30.12
CA ALA A 241 9.23 13.61 -30.85
C ALA A 241 10.45 13.55 -29.92
N ALA A 242 10.46 14.35 -28.85
CA ALA A 242 11.51 14.29 -27.83
C ALA A 242 11.53 12.93 -27.11
N ALA A 243 10.36 12.41 -26.73
CA ALA A 243 10.26 11.10 -26.11
C ALA A 243 10.73 9.95 -27.02
N GLN A 244 10.43 10.01 -28.33
CA GLN A 244 10.86 8.99 -29.30
C GLN A 244 12.35 9.02 -29.62
N SER A 245 12.97 10.21 -29.61
CA SER A 245 14.40 10.39 -29.89
C SER A 245 15.28 10.13 -28.67
N GLY A 246 14.71 10.09 -27.47
CA GLY A 246 15.45 10.00 -26.20
C GLY A 246 16.01 11.35 -25.73
N ASP A 247 15.59 12.44 -26.35
CA ASP A 247 15.93 13.80 -25.93
C ASP A 247 15.27 14.18 -24.59
N ASN A 248 15.77 15.25 -23.98
CA ASN A 248 15.22 15.75 -22.72
C ASN A 248 13.76 16.22 -22.89
N VAL A 249 12.83 15.47 -22.29
CA VAL A 249 11.39 15.76 -22.33
C VAL A 249 10.96 16.94 -21.46
N MET A 250 11.82 17.48 -20.59
CA MET A 250 11.44 18.54 -19.65
C MET A 250 11.04 19.83 -20.37
N GLU A 251 11.86 20.28 -21.33
CA GLU A 251 11.59 21.51 -22.08
C GLU A 251 10.27 21.45 -22.86
N PRO A 252 9.99 20.42 -23.68
CA PRO A 252 8.69 20.32 -24.34
C PRO A 252 7.53 20.09 -23.36
N SER A 253 7.76 19.51 -22.18
CA SER A 253 6.73 19.39 -21.13
C SER A 253 6.35 20.75 -20.56
N ILE A 254 7.33 21.64 -20.32
CA ILE A 254 7.06 23.02 -19.87
C ILE A 254 6.30 23.79 -20.95
N ALA A 255 6.69 23.64 -22.22
CA ALA A 255 5.99 24.27 -23.34
C ALA A 255 4.53 23.77 -23.43
N ALA A 256 4.31 22.47 -23.34
CA ALA A 256 2.99 21.84 -23.30
C ALA A 256 2.12 22.41 -22.17
N ALA A 257 2.65 22.47 -20.94
CA ALA A 257 1.91 23.01 -19.80
C ALA A 257 1.51 24.48 -20.01
N LYS A 258 2.40 25.30 -20.58
CA LYS A 258 2.14 26.73 -20.85
C LYS A 258 1.04 26.97 -21.88
N VAL A 259 0.90 26.09 -22.88
CA VAL A 259 -0.18 26.18 -23.88
C VAL A 259 -1.47 25.48 -23.46
N GLY A 260 -1.52 24.96 -22.23
CA GLY A 260 -2.72 24.38 -21.64
C GLY A 260 -2.94 22.90 -21.94
N VAL A 261 -1.88 22.15 -22.28
CA VAL A 261 -1.91 20.69 -22.26
C VAL A 261 -2.22 20.19 -20.85
N THR A 262 -3.17 19.27 -20.77
CA THR A 262 -3.57 18.63 -19.51
C THR A 262 -2.64 17.48 -19.14
N THR A 263 -2.60 17.11 -17.86
CA THR A 263 -1.83 15.94 -17.40
C THR A 263 -2.24 14.65 -18.13
N GLY A 264 -3.53 14.49 -18.44
CA GLY A 264 -4.03 13.32 -19.17
C GLY A 264 -3.53 13.25 -20.62
N GLU A 265 -3.52 14.37 -21.34
CA GLU A 265 -2.98 14.46 -22.71
C GLU A 265 -1.47 14.24 -22.71
N TRP A 266 -0.73 14.87 -21.78
CA TRP A 266 0.70 14.65 -21.61
C TRP A 266 1.02 13.17 -21.37
N ALA A 267 0.29 12.53 -20.44
CA ALA A 267 0.46 11.12 -20.14
C ALA A 267 0.09 10.21 -21.32
N ALA A 268 -0.92 10.56 -22.11
CA ALA A 268 -1.30 9.82 -23.31
C ALA A 268 -0.18 9.83 -24.37
N GLU A 269 0.55 10.94 -24.51
CA GLU A 269 1.72 11.00 -25.39
C GLU A 269 2.85 10.07 -24.91
N MET A 270 3.14 10.08 -23.61
CA MET A 270 4.14 9.17 -23.05
C MET A 270 3.74 7.70 -23.21
N ARG A 271 2.46 7.35 -22.98
CA ARG A 271 1.94 5.99 -23.19
C ARG A 271 2.05 5.53 -24.64
N ARG A 272 1.83 6.43 -25.62
CA ARG A 272 1.98 6.09 -27.05
C ARG A 272 3.41 5.71 -27.41
N VAL A 273 4.41 6.26 -26.72
CA VAL A 273 5.82 6.01 -26.99
C VAL A 273 6.36 4.83 -26.17
N PHE A 274 6.05 4.79 -24.87
CA PHE A 274 6.65 3.84 -23.93
C PHE A 274 5.73 2.69 -23.52
N GLY A 275 4.45 2.74 -23.89
CA GLY A 275 3.44 1.81 -23.42
C GLY A 275 3.05 2.07 -21.95
N GLU A 276 2.47 1.04 -21.32
CA GLU A 276 2.13 1.05 -19.91
C GLU A 276 2.91 -0.04 -19.17
N TYR A 277 3.42 0.29 -17.99
CA TYR A 277 4.16 -0.65 -17.16
C TYR A 277 3.21 -1.45 -16.27
N ARG A 278 3.37 -2.78 -16.25
CA ARG A 278 2.77 -3.68 -15.26
C ARG A 278 3.86 -4.20 -14.34
N GLY A 279 3.77 -3.85 -13.07
CA GLY A 279 4.74 -4.28 -12.06
C GLY A 279 4.48 -5.73 -11.60
N PRO A 280 5.51 -6.41 -11.06
CA PRO A 280 5.33 -7.72 -10.47
C PRO A 280 4.45 -7.63 -9.22
N THR A 281 3.65 -8.66 -8.98
CA THR A 281 2.77 -8.75 -7.80
C THR A 281 3.51 -9.19 -6.55
N GLY A 282 4.62 -9.92 -6.71
CA GLY A 282 5.35 -10.56 -5.61
C GLY A 282 4.67 -11.81 -5.05
N VAL A 283 3.53 -12.23 -5.60
CA VAL A 283 2.84 -13.46 -5.23
C VAL A 283 3.20 -14.54 -6.24
N SER A 284 3.89 -15.59 -5.78
CA SER A 284 4.20 -16.75 -6.63
C SER A 284 2.93 -17.52 -7.00
N ARG A 285 2.84 -17.97 -8.26
CA ARG A 285 1.77 -18.84 -8.77
C ARG A 285 1.93 -20.31 -8.35
N GLY A 286 3.11 -20.70 -7.84
CA GLY A 286 3.38 -22.09 -7.47
C GLY A 286 2.70 -22.50 -6.16
N VAL A 287 2.45 -23.80 -5.99
CA VAL A 287 1.92 -24.35 -4.73
C VAL A 287 2.88 -24.04 -3.58
N SER A 288 2.32 -23.58 -2.46
CA SER A 288 3.10 -23.25 -1.27
C SER A 288 3.49 -24.49 -0.47
N ASN A 289 4.71 -24.46 0.07
CA ASN A 289 5.17 -25.43 1.08
C ASN A 289 4.90 -24.97 2.52
N LYS A 290 4.33 -23.76 2.72
CA LYS A 290 4.00 -23.22 4.04
C LYS A 290 2.55 -23.60 4.39
N THR A 291 2.34 -24.81 4.93
CA THR A 291 1.00 -25.35 5.24
C THR A 291 0.67 -25.42 6.72
N GLU A 292 1.59 -25.01 7.60
CA GLU A 292 1.43 -25.13 9.05
C GLU A 292 0.20 -24.36 9.54
N GLY A 293 -0.71 -25.06 10.24
CA GLY A 293 -1.97 -24.50 10.75
C GLY A 293 -3.05 -24.28 9.70
N LEU A 294 -2.91 -24.84 8.49
CA LEU A 294 -3.88 -24.71 7.40
C LEU A 294 -4.55 -26.04 7.00
N ASP A 295 -4.26 -27.14 7.68
CA ASP A 295 -4.68 -28.50 7.30
C ASP A 295 -6.21 -28.57 7.11
N ASP A 296 -6.99 -28.10 8.08
CA ASP A 296 -8.46 -28.14 8.03
C ASP A 296 -9.03 -27.35 6.83
N ILE A 297 -8.44 -26.19 6.50
CA ILE A 297 -8.88 -25.36 5.37
C ILE A 297 -8.47 -26.02 4.05
N ARG A 298 -7.29 -26.64 3.99
CA ARG A 298 -6.83 -27.36 2.80
C ARG A 298 -7.73 -28.56 2.50
N ASP A 299 -8.10 -29.32 3.53
CA ASP A 299 -9.05 -30.42 3.41
C ASP A 299 -10.42 -29.93 2.93
N ALA A 300 -10.89 -28.78 3.42
CA ALA A 300 -12.13 -28.17 2.97
C ALA A 300 -12.05 -27.67 1.51
N VAL A 301 -10.92 -27.08 1.10
CA VAL A 301 -10.64 -26.70 -0.28
C VAL A 301 -10.65 -27.93 -1.18
N ASP A 302 -10.05 -29.04 -0.76
CA ASP A 302 -10.03 -30.30 -1.52
C ASP A 302 -11.44 -30.86 -1.66
N ALA A 303 -12.22 -30.93 -0.57
CA ALA A 303 -13.59 -31.41 -0.59
C ALA A 303 -14.52 -30.58 -1.51
N VAL A 304 -14.42 -29.25 -1.47
CA VAL A 304 -15.19 -28.38 -2.37
C VAL A 304 -14.69 -28.49 -3.81
N SER A 305 -13.38 -28.64 -4.02
CA SER A 305 -12.81 -28.86 -5.36
C SER A 305 -13.34 -30.15 -6.00
N ASP A 306 -13.49 -31.22 -5.22
CA ASP A 306 -14.07 -32.49 -5.70
C ASP A 306 -15.53 -32.31 -6.13
N LYS A 307 -16.32 -31.55 -5.36
CA LYS A 307 -17.71 -31.21 -5.74
C LYS A 307 -17.78 -30.35 -7.02
N LEU A 308 -16.85 -29.42 -7.18
CA LEU A 308 -16.76 -28.52 -8.33
C LEU A 308 -16.19 -29.18 -9.59
N GLY A 309 -15.58 -30.37 -9.45
CA GLY A 309 -14.93 -31.10 -10.54
C GLY A 309 -13.59 -30.50 -11.01
N ARG A 310 -13.09 -29.48 -10.31
CA ARG A 310 -11.78 -28.84 -10.52
C ARG A 310 -11.37 -28.08 -9.27
N ARG A 311 -10.09 -27.70 -9.19
CA ARG A 311 -9.57 -26.92 -8.07
C ARG A 311 -10.37 -25.64 -7.83
N LEU A 312 -10.70 -25.35 -6.57
CA LEU A 312 -11.29 -24.09 -6.16
C LEU A 312 -10.39 -22.92 -6.58
N SER A 313 -10.84 -22.18 -7.59
CA SER A 313 -10.20 -20.98 -8.11
C SER A 313 -10.79 -19.67 -7.56
N PHE A 314 -9.91 -18.72 -7.29
CA PHE A 314 -10.24 -17.40 -6.76
C PHE A 314 -9.55 -16.30 -7.58
N LEU A 315 -10.31 -15.30 -8.03
CA LEU A 315 -9.78 -14.16 -8.78
C LEU A 315 -9.74 -12.93 -7.88
N MET A 316 -8.54 -12.39 -7.65
CA MET A 316 -8.33 -11.17 -6.87
C MET A 316 -8.13 -9.98 -7.81
N GLY A 317 -9.07 -9.05 -7.84
CA GLY A 317 -9.02 -7.79 -8.59
C GLY A 317 -8.76 -6.56 -7.73
N LYS A 318 -8.08 -5.56 -8.30
CA LYS A 318 -7.96 -4.21 -7.73
C LYS A 318 -8.43 -3.16 -8.75
N PRO A 319 -9.73 -2.80 -8.73
CA PRO A 319 -10.29 -1.88 -9.71
C PRO A 319 -9.83 -0.44 -9.48
N GLY A 320 -9.79 0.36 -10.56
CA GLY A 320 -9.57 1.80 -10.49
C GLY A 320 -8.10 2.19 -10.40
N LEU A 321 -7.77 3.26 -9.67
CA LEU A 321 -6.39 3.78 -9.55
C LEU A 321 -5.71 3.41 -8.22
N ASP A 322 -6.39 2.63 -7.38
CA ASP A 322 -5.89 2.23 -6.06
C ASP A 322 -4.59 1.42 -6.18
N GLY A 323 -3.52 1.97 -5.60
CA GLY A 323 -2.20 1.36 -5.57
C GLY A 323 -1.92 0.53 -4.32
N HIS A 324 -2.83 0.49 -3.34
CA HIS A 324 -2.61 -0.22 -2.09
C HIS A 324 -2.75 -1.73 -2.28
N SER A 325 -1.65 -2.43 -2.54
CA SER A 325 -1.68 -3.85 -2.86
C SER A 325 -1.49 -4.79 -1.67
N ASN A 326 -1.04 -4.28 -0.51
CA ASN A 326 -0.70 -5.11 0.65
C ASN A 326 -1.83 -6.09 1.02
N GLY A 327 -3.07 -5.61 1.23
CA GLY A 327 -4.19 -6.49 1.59
C GLY A 327 -4.46 -7.57 0.52
N ALA A 328 -4.55 -7.17 -0.75
CA ALA A 328 -4.78 -8.09 -1.86
C ALA A 328 -3.66 -9.14 -1.99
N GLU A 329 -2.40 -8.74 -1.81
CA GLU A 329 -1.24 -9.64 -1.84
C GLU A 329 -1.29 -10.66 -0.71
N GLN A 330 -1.75 -10.27 0.49
CA GLN A 330 -1.86 -11.18 1.63
C GLN A 330 -3.00 -12.17 1.48
N ILE A 331 -4.16 -11.72 0.98
CA ILE A 331 -5.27 -12.59 0.65
C ILE A 331 -4.86 -13.57 -0.45
N ALA A 332 -4.21 -13.09 -1.52
CA ALA A 332 -3.72 -13.94 -2.60
C ALA A 332 -2.66 -14.96 -2.12
N PHE A 333 -1.74 -14.52 -1.25
CA PHE A 333 -0.73 -15.38 -0.65
C PHE A 333 -1.36 -16.46 0.25
N ARG A 334 -2.31 -16.08 1.11
CA ARG A 334 -3.00 -17.02 2.00
C ARG A 334 -3.87 -18.00 1.22
N ALA A 335 -4.63 -17.54 0.23
CA ALA A 335 -5.46 -18.40 -0.62
C ALA A 335 -4.63 -19.50 -1.30
N ARG A 336 -3.45 -19.14 -1.82
CA ARG A 336 -2.47 -20.09 -2.36
C ARG A 336 -1.96 -21.09 -1.32
N ASP A 337 -1.67 -20.63 -0.10
CA ASP A 337 -1.19 -21.49 0.99
C ASP A 337 -2.28 -22.48 1.47
N CYS A 338 -3.55 -22.07 1.43
CA CYS A 338 -4.72 -22.94 1.60
C CYS A 338 -4.98 -23.86 0.39
N GLY A 339 -4.18 -23.72 -0.67
CA GLY A 339 -4.23 -24.57 -1.85
C GLY A 339 -5.23 -24.13 -2.91
N MET A 340 -5.83 -22.94 -2.84
CA MET A 340 -6.69 -22.45 -3.93
C MET A 340 -5.88 -22.13 -5.18
N ASP A 341 -6.51 -22.22 -6.35
CA ASP A 341 -5.96 -21.72 -7.61
C ASP A 341 -6.19 -20.20 -7.73
N ILE A 342 -5.17 -19.40 -7.40
CA ILE A 342 -5.27 -17.94 -7.30
C ILE A 342 -4.86 -17.24 -8.59
N SER A 343 -5.72 -16.32 -9.05
CA SER A 343 -5.40 -15.36 -10.10
C SER A 343 -5.30 -13.95 -9.51
N TYR A 344 -4.14 -13.31 -9.62
CA TYR A 344 -3.92 -11.91 -9.21
C TYR A 344 -2.99 -11.21 -10.20
N GLU A 345 -3.53 -10.19 -10.89
CA GLU A 345 -2.82 -9.45 -11.95
C GLU A 345 -2.25 -8.10 -11.47
N GLY A 346 -2.35 -7.83 -10.17
CA GLY A 346 -1.82 -6.61 -9.58
C GLY A 346 -2.83 -5.46 -9.51
N ILE A 347 -2.29 -4.25 -9.46
CA ILE A 347 -3.04 -3.01 -9.24
C ILE A 347 -3.54 -2.40 -10.55
N ARG A 348 -4.49 -1.47 -10.41
CA ARG A 348 -4.98 -0.62 -11.49
C ARG A 348 -5.57 -1.38 -12.67
N LEU A 349 -6.47 -2.31 -12.35
CA LEU A 349 -7.28 -2.98 -13.35
C LEU A 349 -8.54 -2.14 -13.59
N THR A 350 -8.98 -2.07 -14.83
CA THR A 350 -10.32 -1.57 -15.13
C THR A 350 -11.36 -2.64 -14.78
N PRO A 351 -12.61 -2.26 -14.46
CA PRO A 351 -13.71 -3.23 -14.34
C PRO A 351 -13.81 -4.16 -15.56
N ASP A 352 -13.60 -3.64 -16.77
CA ASP A 352 -13.59 -4.47 -18.00
C ASP A 352 -12.50 -5.53 -17.99
N GLN A 353 -11.27 -5.19 -17.57
CA GLN A 353 -10.17 -6.16 -17.45
C GLN A 353 -10.48 -7.25 -16.42
N ILE A 354 -11.11 -6.89 -15.30
CA ILE A 354 -11.49 -7.87 -14.27
C ILE A 354 -12.55 -8.83 -14.81
N ILE A 355 -13.54 -8.32 -15.54
CA ILE A 355 -14.58 -9.17 -16.15
C ILE A 355 -14.00 -10.05 -17.26
N GLU A 356 -13.06 -9.55 -18.06
CA GLU A 356 -12.39 -10.38 -19.07
C GLU A 356 -11.56 -11.48 -18.42
N ALA A 357 -10.78 -11.17 -17.37
CA ALA A 357 -10.06 -12.19 -16.60
C ALA A 357 -11.02 -13.21 -15.97
N ALA A 358 -12.22 -12.79 -15.53
CA ALA A 358 -13.25 -13.70 -15.04
C ALA A 358 -13.81 -14.61 -16.15
N ARG A 359 -13.93 -14.11 -17.40
CA ARG A 359 -14.34 -14.93 -18.54
C ARG A 359 -13.29 -15.97 -18.93
N GLU A 360 -12.03 -15.56 -18.97
CA GLU A 360 -10.92 -16.42 -19.38
C GLU A 360 -10.62 -17.50 -18.36
N ASN A 361 -10.62 -17.15 -17.07
CA ASN A 361 -10.20 -18.06 -16.00
C ASN A 361 -11.37 -18.80 -15.33
N ALA A 362 -12.60 -18.35 -15.56
CA ALA A 362 -13.82 -18.87 -14.93
C ALA A 362 -13.62 -19.11 -13.42
N PRO A 363 -13.34 -18.08 -12.60
CA PRO A 363 -13.13 -18.26 -11.17
C PRO A 363 -14.43 -18.71 -10.48
N HIS A 364 -14.32 -19.39 -9.34
CA HIS A 364 -15.51 -19.70 -8.53
C HIS A 364 -15.91 -18.54 -7.63
N VAL A 365 -14.95 -17.69 -7.24
CA VAL A 365 -15.20 -16.49 -6.43
C VAL A 365 -14.36 -15.34 -6.99
N ILE A 366 -14.94 -14.14 -7.05
CA ILE A 366 -14.22 -12.91 -7.38
C ILE A 366 -14.09 -12.08 -6.10
N GLY A 367 -12.87 -11.68 -5.77
CA GLY A 367 -12.59 -10.71 -4.71
C GLY A 367 -12.18 -9.37 -5.31
N LEU A 368 -12.63 -8.27 -4.70
CA LEU A 368 -12.14 -6.92 -5.01
C LEU A 368 -11.51 -6.31 -3.76
N SER A 369 -10.32 -5.74 -3.90
CA SER A 369 -9.65 -5.02 -2.80
C SER A 369 -9.58 -3.53 -3.12
N ILE A 370 -10.26 -2.69 -2.33
CA ILE A 370 -10.41 -1.25 -2.60
C ILE A 370 -10.16 -0.45 -1.33
N LEU A 371 -9.08 0.35 -1.32
CA LEU A 371 -8.71 1.20 -0.17
C LEU A 371 -8.77 2.70 -0.50
N SER A 372 -9.26 3.07 -1.69
CA SER A 372 -9.30 4.46 -2.17
C SER A 372 -10.56 5.24 -1.80
N GLY A 373 -11.52 4.62 -1.10
CA GLY A 373 -12.86 5.20 -0.84
C GLY A 373 -13.79 5.22 -2.06
N SER A 374 -13.38 4.61 -3.18
CA SER A 374 -14.16 4.54 -4.43
C SER A 374 -14.96 3.23 -4.56
N HIS A 375 -15.17 2.50 -3.46
CA HIS A 375 -15.75 1.16 -3.44
C HIS A 375 -17.16 1.13 -4.03
N LEU A 376 -18.03 2.06 -3.66
CA LEU A 376 -19.41 2.07 -4.18
C LEU A 376 -19.48 2.14 -5.71
N PRO A 377 -18.97 3.19 -6.39
CA PRO A 377 -19.09 3.29 -7.85
C PRO A 377 -18.34 2.18 -8.59
N LEU A 378 -17.16 1.77 -8.10
CA LEU A 378 -16.38 0.71 -8.76
C LEU A 378 -17.05 -0.66 -8.63
N VAL A 379 -17.60 -0.99 -7.46
CA VAL A 379 -18.30 -2.26 -7.26
C VAL A 379 -19.62 -2.29 -8.02
N GLU A 380 -20.35 -1.17 -8.07
CA GLU A 380 -21.56 -1.04 -8.90
C GLU A 380 -21.25 -1.34 -10.37
N GLU A 381 -20.19 -0.74 -10.91
CA GLU A 381 -19.77 -0.94 -12.29
C GLU A 381 -19.36 -2.39 -12.56
N VAL A 382 -18.57 -3.01 -11.67
CA VAL A 382 -18.16 -4.41 -11.79
C VAL A 382 -19.37 -5.34 -11.77
N LEU A 383 -20.29 -5.20 -10.80
CA LEU A 383 -21.50 -6.01 -10.70
C LEU A 383 -22.37 -5.88 -11.95
N GLN A 384 -22.53 -4.65 -12.46
CA GLN A 384 -23.31 -4.43 -13.68
C GLN A 384 -22.67 -5.11 -14.89
N LYS A 385 -21.35 -4.96 -15.08
CA LYS A 385 -20.62 -5.60 -16.18
C LYS A 385 -20.61 -7.13 -16.04
N GLN A 386 -20.49 -7.65 -14.83
CA GLN A 386 -20.58 -9.08 -14.53
C GLN A 386 -21.95 -9.66 -14.94
N ARG A 387 -23.04 -8.98 -14.58
CA ARG A 387 -24.40 -9.36 -15.00
C ARG A 387 -24.56 -9.32 -16.52
N ASN A 388 -24.12 -8.22 -17.15
CA ASN A 388 -24.17 -8.06 -18.61
C ASN A 388 -23.34 -9.13 -19.35
N ALA A 389 -22.29 -9.63 -18.71
CA ALA A 389 -21.44 -10.68 -19.24
C ALA A 389 -21.98 -12.11 -19.01
N GLY A 390 -23.12 -12.28 -18.32
CA GLY A 390 -23.66 -13.60 -17.95
C GLY A 390 -22.92 -14.29 -16.79
N LEU A 391 -22.07 -13.55 -16.08
CA LEU A 391 -21.24 -14.07 -14.99
C LEU A 391 -21.81 -13.78 -13.59
N GLY A 392 -23.06 -13.32 -13.51
CA GLY A 392 -23.70 -12.92 -12.23
C GLY A 392 -23.91 -14.06 -11.22
N HIS A 393 -23.67 -15.31 -11.63
CA HIS A 393 -23.70 -16.48 -10.75
C HIS A 393 -22.41 -16.64 -9.92
N ILE A 394 -21.33 -15.94 -10.29
CA ILE A 394 -20.06 -15.99 -9.57
C ILE A 394 -20.15 -15.03 -8.37
N PRO A 395 -20.04 -15.50 -7.12
CA PRO A 395 -20.08 -14.62 -5.97
C PRO A 395 -18.95 -13.57 -6.00
N LEU A 396 -19.31 -12.33 -5.68
CA LEU A 396 -18.40 -11.20 -5.53
C LEU A 396 -18.22 -10.87 -4.05
N ILE A 397 -16.99 -10.87 -3.56
CA ILE A 397 -16.63 -10.36 -2.23
C ILE A 397 -15.81 -9.07 -2.35
N VAL A 398 -15.91 -8.19 -1.36
CA VAL A 398 -15.21 -6.90 -1.35
C VAL A 398 -14.45 -6.75 -0.04
N GLY A 399 -13.18 -6.34 -0.12
CA GLY A 399 -12.34 -6.04 1.04
C GLY A 399 -11.73 -4.65 0.96
N GLY A 400 -11.56 -3.96 2.09
CA GLY A 400 -10.89 -2.67 2.12
C GLY A 400 -11.26 -1.78 3.29
N ILE A 401 -10.97 -0.47 3.18
CA ILE A 401 -11.42 0.53 4.16
C ILE A 401 -12.85 0.95 3.76
N ILE A 402 -13.84 0.31 4.36
CA ILE A 402 -15.25 0.44 3.99
C ILE A 402 -16.06 0.76 5.26
N PRO A 403 -16.72 1.93 5.34
CA PRO A 403 -17.59 2.28 6.46
C PRO A 403 -18.77 1.30 6.60
N ASP A 404 -19.25 1.10 7.83
CA ASP A 404 -20.32 0.13 8.14
C ASP A 404 -21.62 0.40 7.35
N GLU A 405 -21.95 1.67 7.06
CA GLU A 405 -23.11 2.03 6.23
C GLU A 405 -22.93 1.64 4.76
N ASP A 406 -21.74 1.84 4.21
CA ASP A 406 -21.44 1.46 2.83
C ASP A 406 -21.33 -0.05 2.67
N ALA A 407 -20.86 -0.77 3.69
CA ALA A 407 -20.86 -2.23 3.72
C ALA A 407 -22.29 -2.79 3.57
N LYS A 408 -23.27 -2.21 4.28
CA LYS A 408 -24.69 -2.59 4.13
C LYS A 408 -25.20 -2.37 2.70
N ARG A 409 -24.88 -1.21 2.11
CA ARG A 409 -25.26 -0.87 0.73
C ARG A 409 -24.64 -1.83 -0.28
N LEU A 410 -23.37 -2.19 -0.11
CA LEU A 410 -22.70 -3.17 -0.97
C LEU A 410 -23.40 -4.53 -0.93
N LEU A 411 -23.79 -5.00 0.26
CA LEU A 411 -24.55 -6.25 0.41
C LEU A 411 -25.92 -6.15 -0.31
N GLU A 412 -26.64 -5.04 -0.15
CA GLU A 412 -27.92 -4.79 -0.86
C GLU A 412 -27.76 -4.77 -2.39
N MET A 413 -26.59 -4.36 -2.90
CA MET A 413 -26.28 -4.37 -4.35
C MET A 413 -25.98 -5.76 -4.92
N GLY A 414 -25.80 -6.77 -4.06
CA GLY A 414 -25.50 -8.16 -4.44
C GLY A 414 -24.05 -8.61 -4.20
N VAL A 415 -23.29 -7.88 -3.38
CA VAL A 415 -22.00 -8.39 -2.85
C VAL A 415 -22.29 -9.48 -1.82
N ALA A 416 -21.59 -10.63 -1.90
CA ALA A 416 -21.82 -11.77 -1.03
C ALA A 416 -21.26 -11.58 0.40
N ARG A 417 -20.08 -10.96 0.49
CA ARG A 417 -19.39 -10.65 1.77
C ARG A 417 -18.56 -9.37 1.64
N VAL A 418 -18.47 -8.62 2.75
CA VAL A 418 -17.63 -7.43 2.89
C VAL A 418 -16.65 -7.64 4.03
N TYR A 419 -15.36 -7.39 3.77
CA TYR A 419 -14.27 -7.49 4.75
C TYR A 419 -13.62 -6.12 4.98
N THR A 420 -13.43 -5.77 6.24
CA THR A 420 -12.88 -4.49 6.70
C THR A 420 -11.57 -4.70 7.47
N PRO A 421 -10.84 -3.67 7.92
CA PRO A 421 -9.64 -3.85 8.75
C PRO A 421 -9.93 -4.56 10.10
N LYS A 422 -11.21 -4.69 10.50
CA LYS A 422 -11.65 -5.48 11.64
C LYS A 422 -11.52 -6.99 11.39
N ASP A 423 -11.60 -7.41 10.13
CA ASP A 423 -11.51 -8.81 9.68
C ASP A 423 -10.06 -9.20 9.43
N PHE A 424 -9.23 -9.19 10.48
CA PHE A 424 -7.79 -9.44 10.36
C PHE A 424 -7.41 -10.93 10.32
N GLU A 425 -8.35 -11.83 10.61
CA GLU A 425 -8.13 -13.28 10.64
C GLU A 425 -8.25 -13.86 9.22
N LEU A 426 -7.13 -14.01 8.52
CA LEU A 426 -7.10 -14.44 7.12
C LEU A 426 -7.69 -15.84 6.93
N ASN A 427 -7.49 -16.73 7.90
CA ASN A 427 -8.03 -18.10 7.88
C ASN A 427 -9.56 -18.11 7.83
N MET A 428 -10.22 -17.21 8.56
CA MET A 428 -11.68 -17.07 8.53
C MET A 428 -12.15 -16.65 7.14
N ILE A 429 -11.48 -15.67 6.53
CA ILE A 429 -11.79 -15.22 5.15
C ILE A 429 -11.63 -16.37 4.15
N MET A 430 -10.60 -17.22 4.31
CA MET A 430 -10.42 -18.38 3.43
C MET A 430 -11.55 -19.40 3.59
N SER A 431 -11.98 -19.69 4.82
CA SER A 431 -13.12 -20.58 5.09
C SER A 431 -14.43 -20.06 4.50
N ASP A 432 -14.65 -18.75 4.55
CA ASP A 432 -15.80 -18.11 3.91
C ASP A 432 -15.76 -18.27 2.39
N ILE A 433 -14.60 -18.09 1.76
CA ILE A 433 -14.42 -18.29 0.31
C ILE A 433 -14.75 -19.74 -0.08
N VAL A 434 -14.31 -20.73 0.72
CA VAL A 434 -14.66 -22.15 0.52
C VAL A 434 -16.17 -22.34 0.60
N THR A 435 -16.82 -21.76 1.61
CA THR A 435 -18.27 -21.86 1.80
C THR A 435 -19.04 -21.23 0.64
N LEU A 436 -18.64 -20.06 0.18
CA LEU A 436 -19.27 -19.35 -0.95
C LEU A 436 -19.16 -20.13 -2.27
N ALA A 437 -18.11 -20.94 -2.43
CA ALA A 437 -17.92 -21.75 -3.61
C ALA A 437 -18.62 -23.11 -3.54
N ASP A 438 -19.17 -23.52 -2.38
CA ASP A 438 -19.84 -24.81 -2.25
C ASP A 438 -21.20 -24.80 -2.98
N PRO A 439 -21.40 -25.65 -4.00
CA PRO A 439 -22.65 -25.71 -4.75
C PRO A 439 -23.90 -26.02 -3.89
N GLU A 440 -23.74 -26.74 -2.77
CA GLU A 440 -24.87 -27.09 -1.89
C GLU A 440 -25.32 -25.91 -1.02
N ALA A 441 -24.42 -25.00 -0.67
CA ALA A 441 -24.74 -23.78 0.07
C ALA A 441 -25.52 -22.78 -0.81
N ILE A 442 -25.15 -22.68 -2.10
CA ILE A 442 -25.82 -21.81 -3.08
C ILE A 442 -27.25 -22.29 -3.40
N ALA A 443 -27.53 -23.59 -3.28
CA ALA A 443 -28.86 -24.15 -3.53
C ALA A 443 -29.86 -23.96 -2.36
N ALA A 444 -29.39 -23.46 -1.21
CA ALA A 444 -30.18 -23.31 0.01
C ALA A 444 -30.58 -21.84 0.34
N GLU A 445 -30.05 -20.86 -0.38
CA GLU A 445 -30.52 -19.46 -0.45
C GLU A 445 -31.45 -19.25 -1.65
#